data_AF-A0A820C7U7-F1
#
_entry.id   AF-A0A820C7U7-F1
#
_cell.length_a   1.000
_cell.length_b   1.000
_cell.length_c   1.000
_cell.angle_alpha   90.00
_cell.angle_beta   90.00
_cell.angle_gamma   90.00
#
_symmetry.space_group_name_H-M   'P 1'
#
loop_
_entity.id
_entity.type
_entity.pdbx_description
1 polymer ?
#
loop_
_entity_poly.entity_id
_entity_poly.type
_entity_poly.pdbx_seq_one_letter_code
_entity_poly.pdbx_strand_id
1 'polypeptide(L)'
;MLSKVLNRRLTSLMFIIDYRMIFRSSSGLAIQMKLLNDSQQYEKAHELFDKYIKNNNQTFSNSTIIQALKACAKTRDIQRGFNIYHLISSRIHNDSYILTSLIHLYMQCGDVRHAESLFKKSANKSISMYGAMMK
;
A
#
# COMPACT_ATOMS: atom_id res chain seq x y z
N MET A 1 -0.04 48.71 4.93
CA MET A 1 -0.25 47.73 6.03
C MET A 1 -0.87 46.40 5.55
N LEU A 2 -1.67 46.38 4.49
CA LEU A 2 -2.33 45.17 3.95
C LEU A 2 -1.38 44.14 3.29
N SER A 3 -0.24 44.55 2.73
CA SER A 3 0.70 43.65 2.03
C SER A 3 1.46 42.67 2.95
N LYS A 4 1.76 43.07 4.20
CA LYS A 4 2.43 42.19 5.18
C LYS A 4 1.48 41.11 5.74
N VAL A 5 0.18 41.40 5.83
CA VAL A 5 -0.83 40.45 6.32
C VAL A 5 -1.20 39.42 5.23
N LEU A 6 -1.29 39.84 3.96
CA LEU A 6 -1.48 38.91 2.84
C LEU A 6 -0.30 37.94 2.70
N ASN A 7 0.94 38.43 2.85
CA ASN A 7 2.14 37.60 2.67
C ASN A 7 2.32 36.56 3.80
N ARG A 8 1.92 36.88 5.04
CA ARG A 8 1.90 35.91 6.15
C ARG A 8 0.81 34.85 6.01
N ARG A 9 -0.36 35.20 5.44
CA ARG A 9 -1.41 34.23 5.13
C ARG A 9 -1.02 33.35 3.94
N LEU A 10 -0.37 33.91 2.92
CA LEU A 10 0.15 33.17 1.77
C LEU A 10 1.24 32.17 2.17
N THR A 11 2.18 32.52 3.06
CA THR A 11 3.20 31.57 3.53
C THR A 11 2.62 30.45 4.41
N SER A 12 1.67 30.73 5.30
CA SER A 12 0.96 29.67 6.05
C SER A 12 0.10 28.78 5.15
N LEU A 13 -0.58 29.37 4.16
CA LEU A 13 -1.34 28.61 3.16
C LEU A 13 -0.43 27.77 2.28
N MET A 14 0.73 28.28 1.88
CA MET A 14 1.72 27.53 1.09
C MET A 14 2.25 26.34 1.89
N PHE A 15 2.55 26.50 3.18
CA PHE A 15 2.90 25.39 4.07
C PHE A 15 1.77 24.37 4.22
N ILE A 16 0.52 24.80 4.41
CA ILE A 16 -0.63 23.89 4.55
C ILE A 16 -0.93 23.17 3.23
N ILE A 17 -0.79 23.86 2.10
CA ILE A 17 -0.98 23.31 0.76
C ILE A 17 0.14 22.32 0.44
N ASP A 18 1.39 22.62 0.75
CA ASP A 18 2.52 21.69 0.59
C ASP A 18 2.38 20.48 1.51
N TYR A 19 1.99 20.67 2.78
CA TYR A 19 1.76 19.54 3.70
C TYR A 19 0.60 18.65 3.23
N ARG A 20 -0.50 19.25 2.73
CA ARG A 20 -1.62 18.51 2.12
C ARG A 20 -1.27 17.90 0.77
N MET A 21 -0.35 18.50 0.00
CA MET A 21 0.16 17.95 -1.27
C MET A 21 1.15 16.80 -1.02
N ILE A 22 2.01 16.88 0.00
CA ILE A 22 2.88 15.79 0.44
C ILE A 22 2.03 14.58 0.83
N PHE A 23 0.91 14.79 1.53
CA PHE A 23 -0.08 13.75 1.85
C PHE A 23 -0.84 13.21 0.61
N ARG A 24 -0.88 13.94 -0.50
CA ARG A 24 -1.45 13.46 -1.78
C ARG A 24 -0.42 12.77 -2.68
N SER A 25 0.86 12.88 -2.39
CA SER A 25 1.90 12.18 -3.14
C SER A 25 1.85 10.66 -2.88
N SER A 26 2.29 9.86 -3.84
CA SER A 26 2.40 8.40 -3.71
C SER A 26 3.21 8.00 -2.47
N SER A 27 4.23 8.79 -2.11
CA SER A 27 5.09 8.61 -0.93
C SER A 27 4.37 8.91 0.39
N GLY A 28 3.57 9.99 0.43
CA GLY A 28 2.78 10.37 1.61
C GLY A 28 1.70 9.34 1.91
N LEU A 29 1.05 8.81 0.88
CA LEU A 29 0.05 7.75 1.01
C LEU A 29 0.64 6.49 1.68
N ALA A 30 1.83 6.06 1.29
CA ALA A 30 2.46 4.88 1.87
C ALA A 30 2.70 5.03 3.38
N ILE A 31 3.11 6.24 3.82
CA ILE A 31 3.31 6.56 5.23
C ILE A 31 1.97 6.51 5.98
N GLN A 32 0.92 7.12 5.44
CA GLN A 32 -0.41 7.07 6.05
C GLN A 32 -0.94 5.65 6.18
N MET A 33 -0.85 4.85 5.12
CA MET A 33 -1.27 3.44 5.14
C MET A 33 -0.49 2.66 6.18
N LYS A 34 0.81 2.93 6.34
CA LYS A 34 1.61 2.34 7.41
C LYS A 34 1.14 2.72 8.80
N LEU A 35 0.93 4.01 9.05
CA LEU A 35 0.42 4.47 10.35
C LEU A 35 -0.94 3.85 10.69
N LEU A 36 -1.84 3.71 9.71
CA LEU A 36 -3.14 3.08 9.90
C LEU A 36 -3.02 1.59 10.22
N ASN A 37 -2.16 0.86 9.49
CA ASN A 37 -1.90 -0.55 9.76
C ASN A 37 -1.27 -0.79 11.13
N ASP A 38 -0.30 0.04 11.52
CA ASP A 38 0.37 -0.04 12.83
C ASP A 38 -0.62 0.27 13.97
N SER A 39 -1.62 1.12 13.69
CA SER A 39 -2.74 1.44 14.60
C SER A 39 -3.91 0.46 14.52
N GLN A 40 -3.77 -0.65 13.78
CA GLN A 40 -4.83 -1.66 13.55
C GLN A 40 -6.12 -1.12 12.90
N GLN A 41 -6.06 0.04 12.25
CA GLN A 41 -7.18 0.66 11.55
C GLN A 41 -7.22 0.22 10.08
N TYR A 42 -7.31 -1.10 9.86
CA TYR A 42 -7.18 -1.71 8.53
C TYR A 42 -8.29 -1.27 7.56
N GLU A 43 -9.53 -1.14 8.03
CA GLU A 43 -10.64 -0.66 7.20
C GLU A 43 -10.41 0.76 6.68
N LYS A 44 -9.87 1.64 7.53
CA LYS A 44 -9.51 3.00 7.09
C LYS A 44 -8.35 2.98 6.11
N ALA A 45 -7.43 2.02 6.22
CA ALA A 45 -6.36 1.86 5.24
C ALA A 45 -6.94 1.44 3.88
N HIS A 46 -7.93 0.56 3.85
CA HIS A 46 -8.67 0.19 2.64
C HIS A 46 -9.41 1.39 2.03
N GLU A 47 -10.19 2.11 2.83
CA GLU A 47 -10.90 3.31 2.37
C GLU A 47 -9.96 4.35 1.76
N LEU A 48 -8.80 4.57 2.41
CA LEU A 48 -7.80 5.50 1.93
C LEU A 48 -7.20 5.05 0.59
N PHE A 49 -6.88 3.76 0.47
CA PHE A 49 -6.36 3.17 -0.77
C PHE A 49 -7.37 3.24 -1.92
N ASP A 50 -8.63 2.87 -1.67
CA ASP A 50 -9.72 2.93 -2.66
C ASP A 50 -9.98 4.37 -3.11
N LYS A 51 -9.98 5.32 -2.18
CA LYS A 51 -10.10 6.74 -2.49
C LYS A 51 -8.94 7.23 -3.35
N TYR A 52 -7.74 6.71 -3.16
CA TYR A 52 -6.59 7.07 -3.98
C TYR A 52 -6.69 6.49 -5.40
N ILE A 53 -7.10 5.22 -5.54
CA ILE A 53 -7.35 4.59 -6.85
C ILE A 53 -8.39 5.38 -7.65
N LYS A 54 -9.49 5.81 -7.01
CA LYS A 54 -10.58 6.53 -7.69
C LYS A 54 -10.19 7.93 -8.16
N ASN A 55 -9.35 8.64 -7.41
CA ASN A 55 -9.08 10.06 -7.63
C ASN A 55 -7.86 10.34 -8.51
N ASN A 56 -6.98 9.36 -8.74
CA ASN A 56 -5.74 9.57 -9.48
C ASN A 56 -5.49 8.47 -10.50
N ASN A 57 -5.19 8.85 -11.75
CA ASN A 57 -4.61 7.96 -12.76
C ASN A 57 -3.10 7.66 -12.50
N GLN A 58 -2.66 7.76 -11.24
CA GLN A 58 -1.24 7.72 -10.88
C GLN A 58 -0.78 6.32 -10.44
N THR A 59 0.52 6.13 -10.59
CA THR A 59 1.23 4.91 -10.23
C THR A 59 1.45 4.82 -8.71
N PHE A 60 1.16 3.65 -8.15
CA PHE A 60 1.43 3.36 -6.73
C PHE A 60 2.92 3.07 -6.52
N SER A 61 3.44 3.50 -5.37
CA SER A 61 4.73 3.00 -4.89
C SER A 61 4.61 1.55 -4.43
N ASN A 62 5.70 0.79 -4.51
CA ASN A 62 5.73 -0.60 -4.03
C ASN A 62 5.40 -0.67 -2.52
N SER A 63 5.82 0.35 -1.75
CA SER A 63 5.50 0.46 -0.33
C SER A 63 3.99 0.58 -0.11
N THR A 64 3.29 1.42 -0.87
CA THR A 64 1.83 1.54 -0.80
C THR A 64 1.14 0.19 -1.05
N ILE A 65 1.56 -0.52 -2.09
CA ILE A 65 1.03 -1.84 -2.44
C ILE A 65 1.24 -2.84 -1.30
N ILE A 66 2.45 -2.90 -0.74
CA ILE A 66 2.78 -3.78 0.39
C ILE A 66 1.88 -3.48 1.59
N GLN A 67 1.66 -2.20 1.89
CA GLN A 67 0.79 -1.82 3.01
C GLN A 67 -0.68 -2.14 2.75
N ALA A 68 -1.17 -2.00 1.52
CA ALA A 68 -2.51 -2.42 1.14
C ALA A 68 -2.69 -3.95 1.27
N LEU A 69 -1.72 -4.75 0.80
CA LEU A 69 -1.75 -6.20 0.93
C LEU A 69 -1.71 -6.66 2.39
N LYS A 70 -0.93 -5.98 3.25
CA LYS A 70 -0.92 -6.25 4.70
C LYS A 70 -2.28 -5.98 5.34
N ALA A 71 -2.94 -4.89 4.97
CA ALA A 71 -4.29 -4.60 5.44
C ALA A 71 -5.26 -5.72 5.02
N CYS A 72 -5.19 -6.15 3.74
CA CYS A 72 -6.00 -7.26 3.23
C CYS A 72 -5.75 -8.55 4.02
N ALA A 73 -4.49 -8.85 4.36
CA ALA A 73 -4.14 -10.06 5.09
C ALA A 73 -4.72 -10.05 6.51
N LYS A 74 -4.72 -8.87 7.15
CA LYS A 74 -5.28 -8.69 8.50
C LYS A 74 -6.80 -8.74 8.53
N THR A 75 -7.47 -8.23 7.51
CA THR A 75 -8.93 -8.32 7.37
C THR A 75 -9.40 -9.61 6.70
N ARG A 76 -8.47 -10.46 6.24
CA ARG A 76 -8.73 -11.65 5.42
C ARG A 76 -9.56 -11.35 4.16
N ASP A 77 -9.37 -10.16 3.60
CA ASP A 77 -10.07 -9.70 2.38
C ASP A 77 -9.31 -10.18 1.14
N ILE A 78 -9.58 -11.43 0.75
CA ILE A 78 -8.96 -12.05 -0.42
C ILE A 78 -9.35 -11.36 -1.73
N GLN A 79 -10.57 -10.83 -1.82
CA GLN A 79 -11.07 -10.22 -3.04
C GLN A 79 -10.31 -8.93 -3.36
N ARG A 80 -10.06 -8.07 -2.35
CA ARG A 80 -9.16 -6.92 -2.53
C ARG A 80 -7.75 -7.35 -2.89
N GLY A 81 -7.26 -8.44 -2.30
CA GLY A 81 -5.98 -9.05 -2.67
C GLY A 81 -5.84 -9.33 -4.15
N PHE A 82 -6.83 -10.02 -4.73
CA PHE A 82 -6.88 -10.32 -6.16
C PHE A 82 -6.95 -9.05 -7.01
N ASN A 83 -7.77 -8.07 -6.62
CA ASN A 83 -7.87 -6.81 -7.34
C ASN A 83 -6.52 -6.06 -7.37
N ILE A 84 -5.80 -6.04 -6.23
CA ILE A 84 -4.45 -5.46 -6.15
C ILE A 84 -3.49 -6.25 -7.04
N TYR A 85 -3.49 -7.58 -6.97
CA TYR A 85 -2.66 -8.44 -7.83
C TYR A 85 -2.85 -8.11 -9.31
N HIS A 86 -4.10 -8.02 -9.78
CA HIS A 86 -4.40 -7.69 -11.17
C HIS A 86 -3.90 -6.29 -11.55
N LEU A 87 -4.13 -5.30 -10.68
CA LEU A 87 -3.69 -3.92 -10.87
C LEU A 87 -2.17 -3.80 -11.04
N ILE A 88 -1.40 -4.65 -10.36
CA ILE A 88 0.07 -4.58 -10.34
C ILE A 88 0.74 -5.70 -11.13
N SER A 89 -0.02 -6.53 -11.84
CA SER A 89 0.42 -7.79 -12.45
C SER A 89 1.71 -7.68 -13.29
N SER A 90 1.91 -6.56 -13.98
CA SER A 90 3.13 -6.28 -14.76
C SER A 90 4.39 -6.00 -13.91
N ARG A 91 4.25 -5.74 -12.60
CA ARG A 91 5.32 -5.32 -11.69
C ARG A 91 5.68 -6.36 -10.64
N ILE A 92 4.85 -7.39 -10.45
CA ILE A 92 4.95 -8.34 -9.33
C ILE A 92 6.30 -9.04 -9.28
N HIS A 93 6.80 -9.46 -10.43
CA HIS A 93 8.01 -10.29 -10.50
C HIS A 93 9.31 -9.52 -10.22
N ASN A 94 9.26 -8.18 -10.22
CA ASN A 94 10.44 -7.34 -10.03
C ASN A 94 10.67 -6.96 -8.57
N ASP A 95 9.71 -7.23 -7.67
CA ASP A 95 9.82 -6.85 -6.25
C ASP A 95 9.50 -8.04 -5.33
N SER A 96 10.55 -8.55 -4.69
CA SER A 96 10.47 -9.67 -3.76
C SER A 96 9.62 -9.37 -2.52
N TYR A 97 9.50 -8.10 -2.10
CA TYR A 97 8.67 -7.70 -0.96
C TYR A 97 7.18 -7.69 -1.32
N ILE A 98 6.83 -7.25 -2.53
CA ILE A 98 5.45 -7.36 -3.04
C ILE A 98 5.06 -8.84 -3.12
N LEU A 99 5.91 -9.68 -3.73
CA LEU A 99 5.63 -11.11 -3.88
C LEU A 99 5.50 -11.81 -2.51
N THR A 100 6.38 -11.49 -1.55
CA THR A 100 6.28 -11.98 -0.16
C THR A 100 4.96 -11.56 0.49
N SER A 101 4.52 -10.32 0.27
CA SER A 101 3.28 -9.79 0.86
C SER A 101 2.04 -10.45 0.26
N LEU A 102 2.04 -10.76 -1.04
CA LEU A 102 0.99 -11.54 -1.69
C LEU A 102 0.93 -12.97 -1.14
N ILE A 103 2.08 -13.65 -1.03
CA ILE A 103 2.14 -15.00 -0.44
C ILE A 103 1.55 -14.99 0.97
N HIS A 104 1.98 -14.04 1.81
CA HIS A 104 1.45 -13.91 3.17
C HIS A 104 -0.07 -13.66 3.19
N LEU A 105 -0.58 -12.81 2.29
CA LEU A 105 -2.02 -12.59 2.16
C LEU A 105 -2.76 -13.89 1.82
N TYR A 106 -2.31 -14.61 0.79
CA TYR A 106 -2.93 -15.85 0.35
C TYR A 106 -2.92 -16.91 1.47
N MET A 107 -1.81 -17.04 2.19
CA MET A 107 -1.70 -17.94 3.35
C MET A 107 -2.68 -17.56 4.47
N GLN A 108 -2.76 -16.28 4.87
CA GLN A 108 -3.68 -15.80 5.91
C GLN A 108 -5.16 -15.98 5.52
N CYS A 109 -5.47 -15.91 4.22
CA CYS A 109 -6.81 -16.17 3.71
C CYS A 109 -7.10 -17.68 3.52
N GLY A 110 -6.11 -18.57 3.68
CA GLY A 110 -6.25 -20.01 3.48
C GLY A 110 -6.13 -20.48 2.03
N ASP A 111 -5.77 -19.59 1.10
CA ASP A 111 -5.57 -19.91 -0.31
C ASP A 111 -4.12 -20.37 -0.57
N VAL A 112 -3.80 -21.54 -0.02
CA VAL A 112 -2.45 -22.13 -0.08
C VAL A 112 -2.01 -22.37 -1.52
N ARG A 113 -2.94 -22.67 -2.44
CA ARG A 113 -2.63 -22.97 -3.84
C ARG A 113 -2.04 -21.75 -4.56
N HIS A 114 -2.62 -20.57 -4.38
CA HIS A 114 -2.07 -19.34 -4.97
C HIS A 114 -0.76 -18.92 -4.30
N ALA A 115 -0.66 -19.07 -2.98
CA ALA A 115 0.58 -18.82 -2.23
C ALA A 115 1.75 -19.68 -2.78
N GLU A 116 1.54 -20.99 -2.90
CA GLU A 116 2.53 -21.92 -3.43
C GLU A 116 2.91 -21.59 -4.88
N SER A 117 1.93 -21.25 -5.72
CA SER A 117 2.17 -20.90 -7.14
C SER A 117 3.11 -19.70 -7.24
N LEU A 118 2.88 -18.65 -6.45
CA LEU A 118 3.74 -17.47 -6.41
C LEU A 118 5.12 -17.79 -5.83
N PHE A 119 5.17 -18.57 -4.75
CA PHE A 119 6.42 -18.99 -4.14
C PHE A 119 7.29 -19.80 -5.11
N LYS A 120 6.70 -20.77 -5.82
CA LYS A 120 7.41 -21.62 -6.81
C LYS A 120 7.93 -20.79 -7.98
N LYS A 121 7.13 -19.84 -8.49
CA LYS A 121 7.51 -18.92 -9.59
C LYS A 121 8.60 -17.91 -9.21
N SER A 122 8.85 -17.67 -7.92
CA SER A 122 9.93 -16.78 -7.49
C SER A 122 11.30 -17.40 -7.78
N ALA A 123 12.11 -16.70 -8.59
CA ALA A 123 13.48 -17.11 -8.90
C ALA A 123 14.38 -17.10 -7.66
N ASN A 124 14.25 -16.08 -6.80
CA ASN A 124 15.04 -15.90 -5.58
C ASN A 124 14.12 -15.90 -4.35
N LYS A 125 14.02 -17.05 -3.69
CA LYS A 125 13.22 -17.23 -2.47
C LYS A 125 13.97 -16.69 -1.26
N SER A 126 13.46 -15.63 -0.64
CA SER A 126 14.05 -15.04 0.57
C SER A 126 13.57 -15.74 1.84
N ILE A 127 14.31 -15.60 2.95
CA ILE A 127 13.90 -16.09 4.28
C ILE A 127 12.49 -15.57 4.64
N SER A 128 12.20 -14.32 4.29
CA SER A 128 10.87 -13.72 4.47
C SER A 128 9.76 -14.46 3.69
N MET A 129 10.04 -14.96 2.49
CA MET A 129 9.07 -15.77 1.71
C MET A 129 8.83 -17.13 2.35
N TYR A 130 9.88 -17.82 2.80
CA TYR A 130 9.72 -19.07 3.56
C TYR A 130 8.89 -18.83 4.83
N GLY A 131 9.20 -17.76 5.57
CA GLY A 131 8.43 -17.35 6.74
C GLY A 131 6.97 -17.01 6.43
N ALA A 132 6.69 -16.47 5.25
CA ALA A 132 5.32 -16.20 4.81
C ALA A 132 4.54 -17.49 4.51
N MET A 133 5.18 -18.52 3.95
CA MET A 133 4.55 -19.82 3.67
C MET A 133 4.22 -20.64 4.93
N MET A 134 4.84 -20.31 6.07
CA MET A 134 4.63 -21.03 7.34
C MET A 134 3.62 -20.37 8.27
N LYS A 135 3.09 -19.18 7.91
CA LYS A 135 2.19 -18.37 8.75
C LYS A 135 0.76 -18.37 8.25
#